data_AF-A0A7L4EIK0-F1
#
_entry.id   AF-A0A7L4EIK0-F1
#
_cell.length_a   1.000
_cell.length_b   1.000
_cell.length_c   1.000
_cell.angle_alpha   90.00
_cell.angle_beta   90.00
_cell.angle_gamma   90.00
#
_symmetry.space_group_name_H-M   'P 1'
#
loop_
_entity.id
_entity.type
_entity.pdbx_description
1 polymer ?
#
loop_
_entity_poly.entity_id
_entity_poly.type
_entity_poly.pdbx_seq_one_letter_code
_entity_poly.pdbx_strand_id
1 'polypeptide(L)' 'CALLLEVAAALDTHLRRRQGQAPAVTLQLLFLDGEEAFGDWSATDSLYGARHLAARMA' A
#
# COMPACT_ATOMS: atom_id res chain seq x y z
N CYS A 1 -0.09 -10.28 -2.70
CA CYS A 1 -1.05 -9.49 -1.89
C CYS A 1 -1.61 -10.22 -0.67
N ALA A 2 -1.88 -11.53 -0.72
CA ALA A 2 -2.54 -12.27 0.37
C ALA A 2 -1.85 -12.13 1.75
N LEU A 3 -0.52 -12.10 1.80
CA LEU A 3 0.22 -11.89 3.05
C LEU A 3 -0.13 -10.57 3.75
N LEU A 4 -0.35 -9.48 2.99
CA LEU A 4 -0.73 -8.19 3.57
C LEU A 4 -2.13 -8.26 4.21
N LEU A 5 -3.04 -9.00 3.58
CA LEU A 5 -4.38 -9.24 4.12
C LEU A 5 -4.30 -10.12 5.37
N GLU A 6 -3.49 -11.17 5.35
CA GLU A 6 -3.30 -12.06 6.50
C GLU A 6 -2.66 -11.32 7.68
N VAL A 7 -1.65 -10.48 7.45
CA VAL A 7 -1.06 -9.64 8.50
C VAL A 7 -2.09 -8.70 9.11
N ALA A 8 -2.91 -8.06 8.28
CA ALA A 8 -3.99 -7.19 8.78
C ALA A 8 -5.03 -7.97 9.59
N ALA A 9 -5.42 -9.16 9.13
CA ALA A 9 -6.39 -10.03 9.81
C ALA A 9 -5.84 -10.57 11.14
N ALA A 10 -4.63 -11.14 11.13
CA ALA A 10 -3.98 -11.70 12.31
C ALA A 10 -3.71 -10.63 13.39
N LEU A 11 -3.45 -9.39 13.00
CA LEU A 11 -3.19 -8.28 13.93
C LEU A 11 -4.40 -7.39 14.22
N ASP A 12 -5.59 -7.67 13.67
CA ASP A 12 -6.76 -6.77 13.72
C ASP A 12 -7.09 -6.28 15.15
N THR A 13 -7.10 -7.18 16.12
CA THR A 13 -7.35 -6.83 17.53
C THR A 13 -6.30 -5.86 18.09
N HIS A 14 -5.02 -6.04 17.76
CA HIS A 14 -3.94 -5.19 18.22
C HIS A 14 -3.97 -3.82 17.52
N LEU A 15 -4.21 -3.81 16.21
CA LEU A 15 -4.30 -2.58 15.41
C LEU A 15 -5.47 -1.71 15.87
N ARG A 16 -6.65 -2.29 16.11
CA ARG A 16 -7.83 -1.57 16.62
C ARG A 16 -7.60 -0.98 18.02
N ARG A 17 -7.00 -1.75 18.93
CA ARG A 17 -6.64 -1.26 20.27
C ARG A 17 -5.68 -0.08 20.20
N ARG A 18 -4.66 -0.16 19.34
CA ARG A 18 -3.69 0.92 19.13
C ARG A 18 -4.34 2.15 18.54
N GLN A 19 -5.26 2.01 17.58
CA GLN A 19 -5.98 3.13 16.98
C GLN A 19 -6.80 3.92 18.01
N GLY A 20 -7.44 3.24 18.98
CA GLY A 20 -8.17 3.89 20.08
C GLY A 20 -7.29 4.72 21.03
N GLN A 21 -5.96 4.55 20.98
CA GLN A 21 -4.98 5.30 21.77
C GLN A 21 -4.40 6.51 21.02
N ALA A 22 -4.92 6.87 19.84
CA ALA A 22 -4.44 7.96 18.99
C ALA A 22 -2.90 7.93 18.80
N PRO A 23 -2.35 6.86 18.19
CA PRO A 23 -0.92 6.67 18.12
C PRO A 23 -0.31 7.66 17.13
N ALA A 24 0.90 8.16 17.44
CA ALA A 24 1.65 9.02 16.53
C ALA A 24 2.04 8.34 15.20
N VAL A 25 2.00 7.00 15.16
CA VAL A 25 2.31 6.18 13.98
C VAL A 25 1.19 5.16 13.79
N THR A 26 0.76 4.99 12.55
CA THR A 26 -0.27 4.02 12.14
C THR A 26 0.21 3.18 10.95
N LEU A 27 -0.58 2.18 10.57
CA LEU A 27 -0.30 1.29 9.44
C LEU A 27 -1.19 1.67 8.25
N GLN A 28 -0.58 1.76 7.06
CA GLN A 28 -1.28 1.90 5.78
C GLN A 28 -0.80 0.79 4.84
N LEU A 29 -1.74 0.16 4.14
CA LEU A 29 -1.46 -0.85 3.12
C LEU A 29 -1.84 -0.29 1.76
N LEU A 30 -0.94 -0.38 0.78
CA LEU A 30 -1.16 0.05 -0.59
C LEU A 30 -1.18 -1.17 -1.51
N PHE A 31 -2.27 -1.34 -2.25
CA PHE A 31 -2.40 -2.34 -3.30
C PHE A 31 -2.36 -1.59 -4.63
N LEU A 32 -1.15 -1.47 -5.17
CA LEU A 32 -0.87 -0.66 -6.35
C LEU A 32 -1.23 -1.45 -7.60
N ASP A 33 -1.83 -0.74 -8.57
CA ASP A 33 -2.20 -1.29 -9.87
C ASP A 33 -1.21 -0.83 -10.95
N GLY A 34 -1.14 -1.60 -12.04
CA GLY A 34 -0.25 -1.32 -13.17
C GLY A 34 1.22 -1.23 -12.76
N GLU A 35 1.71 -2.17 -11.96
CA GLU A 35 3.13 -2.25 -11.62
C GLU A 35 3.95 -2.70 -12.84
N GLU A 36 3.44 -3.72 -13.52
CA GLU A 36 4.01 -4.34 -14.71
C GLU A 36 4.02 -3.41 -15.94
N ALA A 37 4.99 -3.64 -16.81
CA ALA A 37 5.06 -3.02 -18.14
C ALA A 37 4.10 -3.73 -19.12
N PHE A 38 3.63 -3.01 -20.15
CA PHE A 38 2.91 -3.61 -21.28
C PHE A 38 3.86 -4.18 -22.34
N GLY A 39 5.03 -3.56 -22.51
CA GLY A 39 6.12 -4.04 -23.35
C GLY A 39 7.39 -4.22 -22.52
N ASP A 40 8.43 -3.46 -22.86
CA ASP A 40 9.69 -3.47 -22.13
C ASP A 40 9.65 -2.50 -20.95
N TRP A 41 10.13 -2.98 -19.79
CA TRP A 41 10.20 -2.16 -18.59
C TRP A 41 11.00 -0.88 -18.83
N SER A 42 10.35 0.27 -18.68
CA SER A 42 10.97 1.58 -18.89
C SER A 42 10.43 2.63 -17.93
N ALA A 43 11.01 3.83 -17.94
CA ALA A 43 10.57 4.95 -17.10
C ALA A 43 9.10 5.35 -17.34
N THR A 44 8.58 5.10 -18.54
CA THR A 44 7.19 5.42 -18.92
C THR A 44 6.27 4.20 -18.96
N ASP A 45 6.83 3.02 -19.20
CA ASP A 45 6.14 1.73 -19.27
C ASP A 45 6.50 0.85 -18.05
N SER A 46 6.04 1.30 -16.88
CA SER A 46 6.09 0.60 -15.58
C SER A 46 5.45 1.47 -14.49
N LEU A 47 5.16 0.89 -13.32
CA LEU A 47 4.84 1.62 -12.09
C LEU A 47 3.72 2.67 -12.23
N TYR A 48 2.72 2.41 -13.07
CA TYR A 48 1.67 3.36 -13.43
C TYR A 48 0.90 3.87 -12.22
N GLY A 49 0.33 2.97 -11.42
CA GLY A 49 -0.44 3.34 -10.23
C GLY A 49 0.44 3.97 -9.15
N ALA A 50 1.67 3.48 -8.98
CA ALA A 50 2.62 4.02 -8.00
C ALA A 50 3.02 5.48 -8.32
N ARG A 51 3.37 5.77 -9.58
CA ARG A 51 3.71 7.13 -10.03
C ARG A 51 2.52 8.08 -9.87
N HIS A 52 1.32 7.65 -10.26
CA HIS A 52 0.12 8.45 -10.13
C HIS A 52 -0.24 8.74 -8.66
N LEU A 53 -0.13 7.73 -7.78
CA LEU A 53 -0.37 7.92 -6.35
C LEU A 53 0.66 8.87 -5.72
N ALA A 54 1.94 8.69 -6.02
CA ALA A 54 3.00 9.55 -5.50
C ALA A 54 2.78 11.03 -5.87
N ALA A 55 2.40 11.31 -7.12
CA ALA A 55 2.10 12.67 -7.57
C ALA A 55 0.89 13.30 -6.87
N ARG A 56 -0.06 12.49 -6.38
CA ARG A 56 -1.25 12.96 -5.64
C ARG A 56 -1.01 13.14 -4.13
N MET A 57 0.05 12.52 -3.61
CA MET A 57 0.42 12.59 -2.19
C MET A 57 1.53 13.62 -1.91
N ALA A 58 2.15 14.17 -2.96
CA ALA A 58 3.08 15.30 -2.89
C ALA A 58 2.32 16.61 -2.66
#